data_AF-A0A1M2VFT4-F1
#
_entry.id   AF-A0A1M2VFT4-F1
#
_cell.length_a   1.000
_cell.length_b   1.000
_cell.length_c   1.000
_cell.angle_alpha   90.00
_cell.angle_beta   90.00
_cell.angle_gamma   90.00
#
_symmetry.space_group_name_H-M   'P 1'
#
loop_
_entity.id
_entity.type
_entity.pdbx_description
1 polymer ?
#
loop_
_entity_poly.entity_id
_entity_poly.type
_entity_poly.pdbx_seq_one_letter_code
_entity_poly.pdbx_strand_id
1 'polypeptide(L)'
;MWLLHTSTAELQHFNGPHDVKNGYAILSHVWQEHEQSFQELQALRTQLASTGQVDLLRSRVSDKIRECCVLAESHGHEWLWIDSCCIDRSSAELSEAINSMYEWYAHAQVCYAYLHDVPHIRDVRARDLVMRRSKWFTRGWTLQELIAPRSLLFFAQDWTMIGTKAGLATLLEDITGVDADVLTFRRELGDVSVARRMWWASARKTTRIEDEAYCLMGIFGVHMATIYGEGRRSFQRLQEEILGRTSDQSLFAWGNVLPIRIAPFREQMSYSNYHQDSHIFAPYPAAFANSGNIIPVPVKVAVENAVKALGTTKWTLEASQASAPDLQTFASA
;
A
#
# COMPACT_ATOMS: atom_id res chain seq x y z
N MET A 1 -13.63 4.92 12.41
CA MET A 1 -12.20 4.75 12.79
C MET A 1 -11.99 5.16 14.25
N TRP A 2 -11.22 4.38 15.02
CA TRP A 2 -10.85 4.76 16.39
C TRP A 2 -9.50 5.48 16.43
N LEU A 3 -9.31 6.39 17.37
CA LEU A 3 -8.08 7.13 17.61
C LEU A 3 -7.77 7.20 19.10
N LEU A 4 -6.49 7.17 19.44
CA LEU A 4 -6.00 7.44 20.79
C LEU A 4 -5.90 8.94 21.02
N HIS A 5 -6.44 9.42 22.14
CA HIS A 5 -6.11 10.73 22.65
C HIS A 5 -4.68 10.69 23.22
N THR A 6 -3.76 11.51 22.72
CA THR A 6 -2.33 11.40 23.01
C THR A 6 -1.97 11.64 24.47
N SER A 7 -2.73 12.49 25.18
CA SER A 7 -2.44 12.77 26.60
C SER A 7 -2.95 11.69 27.57
N THR A 8 -3.98 10.91 27.21
CA THR A 8 -4.64 9.93 28.10
C THR A 8 -4.54 8.48 27.63
N ALA A 9 -4.22 8.26 26.35
CA ALA A 9 -4.31 6.98 25.65
C ALA A 9 -5.73 6.38 25.61
N GLU A 10 -6.78 7.18 25.82
CA GLU A 10 -8.16 6.73 25.65
C GLU A 10 -8.56 6.65 24.18
N LEU A 11 -9.36 5.64 23.83
CA LEU A 11 -9.90 5.46 22.49
C LEU A 11 -11.18 6.30 22.30
N GLN A 12 -11.23 7.03 21.19
CA GLN A 12 -12.40 7.75 20.72
C GLN A 12 -12.72 7.38 19.27
N HIS A 13 -14.01 7.22 18.97
CA HIS A 13 -14.50 6.91 17.63
C HIS A 13 -14.76 8.18 16.81
N PHE A 14 -14.43 8.13 15.52
CA PHE A 14 -14.70 9.13 14.49
C PHE A 14 -15.25 8.43 13.24
N ASN A 15 -16.19 9.02 12.50
CA ASN A 15 -16.77 8.33 11.32
C ASN A 15 -15.77 8.26 10.16
N GLY A 16 -14.81 9.19 10.11
CA GLY A 16 -13.76 9.17 9.10
C GLY A 16 -12.67 10.21 9.40
N PRO A 17 -11.61 10.25 8.56
CA PRO A 17 -10.49 11.15 8.77
C PRO A 17 -10.89 12.63 8.74
N HIS A 18 -11.94 12.99 7.98
CA HIS A 18 -12.44 14.37 7.87
C HIS A 18 -13.13 14.88 9.14
N ASP A 19 -13.60 13.99 10.02
CA ASP A 19 -14.26 14.37 11.29
C ASP A 19 -13.25 14.78 12.36
N VAL A 20 -11.97 14.44 12.18
CA VAL A 20 -10.90 14.70 13.14
C VAL A 20 -10.42 16.14 12.98
N LYS A 21 -10.97 17.03 13.81
CA LYS A 21 -10.54 18.44 13.83
C LYS A 21 -9.04 18.53 14.12
N ASN A 22 -8.33 19.33 13.33
CA ASN A 22 -6.86 19.48 13.36
C ASN A 22 -6.07 18.22 12.94
N GLY A 23 -6.75 17.18 12.44
CA GLY A 23 -6.13 15.95 11.95
C GLY A 23 -5.54 15.07 13.07
N TYR A 24 -4.78 14.06 12.65
CA TYR A 24 -4.17 13.06 13.54
C TYR A 24 -2.79 12.65 13.03
N ALA A 25 -1.97 12.12 13.93
CA ALA A 25 -0.77 11.38 13.60
C ALA A 25 -1.09 9.89 13.40
N ILE A 26 -0.27 9.17 12.63
CA ILE A 26 -0.45 7.74 12.38
C ILE A 26 0.87 6.99 12.57
N LEU A 27 0.84 5.82 13.22
CA LEU A 27 2.00 4.94 13.37
C LEU A 27 1.99 3.85 12.29
N SER A 28 3.12 3.71 11.61
CA SER A 28 3.46 2.60 10.74
C SER A 28 4.55 1.76 11.41
N HIS A 29 4.30 0.47 11.63
CA HIS A 29 5.28 -0.43 12.25
C HIS A 29 5.15 -1.85 11.71
N VAL A 30 6.18 -2.67 11.96
CA VAL A 30 6.05 -4.13 11.84
C VAL A 30 5.68 -4.68 13.20
N TRP A 31 4.59 -5.46 13.25
CA TRP A 31 4.12 -6.06 14.50
C TRP A 31 5.20 -6.94 15.11
N GLN A 32 5.43 -6.76 16.40
CA GLN A 32 6.31 -7.61 17.20
C GLN A 32 5.52 -8.80 17.78
N GLU A 33 6.16 -9.65 18.59
CA GLU A 33 5.51 -10.85 19.16
C GLU A 33 4.29 -10.51 20.03
N HIS A 34 4.34 -9.39 20.75
CA HIS A 34 3.24 -8.91 21.56
C HIS A 34 2.91 -7.46 21.20
N GLU A 35 1.67 -7.26 20.76
CA GLU A 35 1.13 -5.96 20.38
C GLU A 35 -0.17 -5.75 21.12
N GLN A 36 -0.26 -4.68 21.90
CA GLN A 36 -1.48 -4.37 22.65
C GLN A 36 -2.62 -4.11 21.66
N SER A 37 -3.68 -4.89 21.79
CA SER A 37 -4.87 -4.89 20.93
C SER A 37 -5.92 -3.89 21.41
N PHE A 38 -6.92 -3.64 20.55
CA PHE A 38 -8.08 -2.83 20.89
C PHE A 38 -8.82 -3.37 22.13
N GLN A 39 -9.03 -4.70 22.18
CA GLN A 39 -9.69 -5.38 23.30
C GLN A 39 -8.90 -5.26 24.60
N GLU A 40 -7.58 -5.47 24.56
CA GLU A 40 -6.72 -5.34 25.75
C GLU A 40 -6.73 -3.90 26.27
N LEU A 41 -6.73 -2.90 25.39
CA LEU A 41 -6.79 -1.50 25.79
C LEU A 41 -8.15 -1.15 26.41
N GLN A 42 -9.27 -1.63 25.85
CA GLN A 42 -10.60 -1.45 26.44
C GLN A 42 -10.75 -2.17 27.80
N ALA A 43 -10.22 -3.39 27.92
CA ALA A 43 -10.22 -4.13 29.18
C ALA A 43 -9.42 -3.38 30.26
N LEU A 44 -8.23 -2.87 29.91
CA LEU A 44 -7.40 -2.07 30.80
C LEU A 44 -8.12 -0.80 31.27
N ARG A 45 -8.77 -0.08 30.34
CA ARG A 45 -9.59 1.10 30.67
C ARG A 45 -10.71 0.76 31.65
N THR A 46 -11.42 -0.35 31.41
CA THR A 46 -12.54 -0.80 32.26
C THR A 46 -12.06 -1.15 33.67
N GLN A 47 -10.92 -1.84 33.77
CA GLN A 47 -10.30 -2.16 35.05
C GLN A 47 -9.93 -0.90 35.83
N LEU A 48 -9.30 0.08 35.19
CA LEU A 48 -8.92 1.35 35.83
C LEU A 48 -10.15 2.20 36.18
N ALA A 49 -11.22 2.16 35.39
CA ALA A 49 -12.48 2.82 35.71
C ALA A 49 -13.11 2.26 36.99
N SER A 50 -13.05 0.94 37.17
CA SER A 50 -13.56 0.29 38.38
C SER A 50 -12.81 0.69 39.66
N THR A 51 -11.55 1.09 39.54
CA THR A 51 -10.72 1.55 40.66
C THR A 51 -10.64 3.08 40.77
N GLY A 52 -11.33 3.83 39.90
CA GLY A 52 -11.28 5.30 39.89
C GLY A 52 -9.92 5.88 39.43
N GLN A 53 -9.17 5.13 38.62
CA GLN A 53 -7.79 5.43 38.22
C GLN A 53 -7.61 5.56 36.70
N VAL A 54 -8.65 5.97 35.97
CA VAL A 54 -8.61 6.09 34.49
C VAL A 54 -7.48 7.01 34.03
N ASP A 55 -7.17 8.06 34.79
CA ASP A 55 -6.06 8.99 34.51
C ASP A 55 -4.69 8.30 34.40
N LEU A 56 -4.54 7.10 34.96
CA LEU A 56 -3.32 6.30 34.87
C LEU A 56 -3.21 5.47 33.58
N LEU A 57 -4.22 5.49 32.70
CA LEU A 57 -4.27 4.62 31.51
C LEU A 57 -3.00 4.76 30.65
N ARG A 58 -2.59 5.99 30.31
CA ARG A 58 -1.36 6.25 29.55
C ARG A 58 -0.10 5.67 30.18
N SER A 59 -0.03 5.56 31.51
CA SER A 59 1.11 4.95 32.20
C SER A 59 1.08 3.42 32.20
N ARG A 60 -0.07 2.82 31.88
CA ARG A 60 -0.32 1.38 31.93
C ARG A 60 -0.35 0.71 30.55
N VAL A 61 -0.45 1.48 29.47
CA VAL A 61 -0.31 0.95 28.10
C VAL A 61 1.13 0.53 27.83
N SER A 62 1.33 -0.26 26.77
CA SER A 62 2.66 -0.67 26.33
C SER A 62 3.58 0.52 26.05
N ASP A 63 4.88 0.31 26.24
CA ASP A 63 5.92 1.32 26.00
C ASP A 63 5.80 1.91 24.59
N LYS A 64 5.54 1.07 23.57
CA LYS A 64 5.40 1.53 22.19
C LYS A 64 4.24 2.52 22.01
N ILE A 65 3.07 2.24 22.58
CA ILE A 65 1.92 3.16 22.53
C ILE A 65 2.26 4.44 23.28
N ARG A 66 2.82 4.31 24.49
CA ARG A 66 3.17 5.45 25.35
C ARG A 66 4.18 6.39 24.69
N GLU A 67 5.27 5.86 24.16
CA GLU A 67 6.30 6.65 23.47
C GLU A 67 5.75 7.29 22.19
N CYS A 68 4.91 6.57 21.43
CA CYS A 68 4.27 7.14 20.25
C CYS A 68 3.29 8.29 20.60
N CYS A 69 2.53 8.15 21.69
CA CYS A 69 1.69 9.23 22.22
C CYS A 69 2.53 10.45 22.64
N VAL A 70 3.65 10.25 23.34
CA VAL A 70 4.59 11.33 23.71
C VAL A 70 5.12 12.03 22.46
N LEU A 71 5.54 11.27 21.46
CA LEU A 71 6.05 11.81 20.19
C LEU A 71 4.97 12.62 19.45
N ALA A 72 3.76 12.06 19.31
CA ALA A 72 2.63 12.73 18.67
C ALA A 72 2.26 14.05 19.36
N GLU A 73 2.17 14.03 20.70
CA GLU A 73 1.91 15.20 21.53
C GLU A 73 3.00 16.26 21.37
N SER A 74 4.28 15.87 21.34
CA SER A 74 5.41 16.79 21.15
C SER A 74 5.40 17.50 19.78
N HIS A 75 4.75 16.90 18.78
CA HIS A 75 4.53 17.50 17.47
C HIS A 75 3.18 18.23 17.35
N GLY A 76 2.42 18.34 18.45
CA GLY A 76 1.16 19.08 18.51
C GLY A 76 -0.07 18.29 18.04
N HIS A 77 0.00 16.96 17.98
CA HIS A 77 -1.14 16.12 17.61
C HIS A 77 -1.89 15.61 18.85
N GLU A 78 -3.18 15.91 18.91
CA GLU A 78 -4.10 15.42 19.96
C GLU A 78 -4.51 13.96 19.72
N TRP A 79 -4.54 13.54 18.45
CA TRP A 79 -5.03 12.24 18.04
C TRP A 79 -3.94 11.40 17.38
N LEU A 80 -3.89 10.12 17.73
CA LEU A 80 -2.95 9.15 17.19
C LEU A 80 -3.67 7.87 16.76
N TRP A 81 -3.38 7.40 15.55
CA TRP A 81 -3.83 6.10 15.06
C TRP A 81 -2.71 5.07 15.10
N ILE A 82 -3.01 3.88 15.61
CA ILE A 82 -2.11 2.72 15.60
C ILE A 82 -2.93 1.48 15.25
N ASP A 83 -2.59 0.80 14.16
CA ASP A 83 -3.37 -0.33 13.63
C ASP A 83 -3.64 -1.45 14.65
N SER A 84 -2.68 -1.74 15.53
CA SER A 84 -2.78 -2.82 16.51
C SER A 84 -3.90 -2.59 17.52
N CYS A 85 -4.11 -1.34 17.96
CA CYS A 85 -5.03 -0.98 19.04
C CYS A 85 -6.17 -0.04 18.64
N CYS A 86 -6.18 0.50 17.42
CA CYS A 86 -7.22 1.40 16.90
C CYS A 86 -8.17 0.73 15.90
N ILE A 87 -7.98 -0.56 15.63
CA ILE A 87 -8.88 -1.38 14.82
C ILE A 87 -9.55 -2.38 15.74
N ASP A 88 -10.88 -2.29 15.87
CA ASP A 88 -11.64 -3.41 16.40
C ASP A 88 -11.61 -4.54 15.38
N ARG A 89 -11.11 -5.70 15.79
CA ARG A 89 -10.97 -6.88 14.93
C ARG A 89 -12.25 -7.70 14.82
N SER A 90 -13.41 -7.11 15.14
CA SER A 90 -14.70 -7.64 14.71
C SER A 90 -14.77 -7.69 13.19
N SER A 91 -15.48 -8.66 12.61
CA SER A 91 -15.40 -8.94 11.16
C SER A 91 -15.85 -7.77 10.28
N ALA A 92 -16.82 -6.98 10.74
CA ALA A 92 -17.34 -5.82 10.02
C ALA A 92 -16.34 -4.65 10.05
N GLU A 93 -15.90 -4.20 11.24
CA GLU A 93 -14.95 -3.08 11.36
C GLU A 93 -13.58 -3.41 10.74
N LEU A 94 -13.14 -4.67 10.81
CA LEU A 94 -11.90 -5.10 10.17
C LEU A 94 -11.96 -4.94 8.64
N SER A 95 -13.09 -5.29 8.02
CA SER A 95 -13.27 -5.20 6.57
C SER A 95 -13.31 -3.75 6.10
N GLU A 96 -13.98 -2.88 6.86
CA GLU A 96 -14.00 -1.43 6.64
C GLU A 96 -12.58 -0.85 6.79
N ALA A 97 -11.89 -1.18 7.88
CA ALA A 97 -10.54 -0.69 8.15
C ALA A 97 -9.55 -1.08 7.03
N ILE A 98 -9.62 -2.31 6.53
CA ILE A 98 -8.77 -2.76 5.43
C ILE A 98 -9.05 -1.94 4.14
N ASN A 99 -10.31 -1.66 3.83
CA ASN A 99 -10.67 -0.88 2.64
C ASN A 99 -10.32 0.61 2.77
N SER A 100 -10.27 1.14 3.98
CA SER A 100 -9.97 2.56 4.25
C SER A 100 -8.51 2.84 4.64
N MET A 101 -7.68 1.83 4.84
CA MET A 101 -6.34 2.01 5.42
C MET A 101 -5.48 2.98 4.62
N TYR A 102 -5.47 2.85 3.27
CA TYR A 102 -4.73 3.77 2.41
C TYR A 102 -5.17 5.22 2.60
N GLU A 103 -6.47 5.46 2.68
CA GLU A 103 -7.05 6.78 2.87
C GLU A 103 -6.67 7.34 4.24
N TRP A 104 -6.70 6.52 5.29
CA TRP A 104 -6.28 6.92 6.63
C TRP A 104 -4.79 7.30 6.68
N TYR A 105 -3.92 6.60 5.95
CA TYR A 105 -2.52 7.00 5.84
C TYR A 105 -2.35 8.27 4.99
N ALA A 106 -3.12 8.43 3.91
CA ALA A 106 -3.07 9.60 3.05
C ALA A 106 -3.52 10.91 3.73
N HIS A 107 -4.50 10.80 4.65
CA HIS A 107 -5.09 11.96 5.36
C HIS A 107 -4.42 12.28 6.69
N ALA A 108 -3.55 11.40 7.20
CA ALA A 108 -2.78 11.69 8.40
C ALA A 108 -1.88 12.91 8.17
N GLN A 109 -1.78 13.77 9.19
CA GLN A 109 -0.91 14.95 9.15
C GLN A 109 0.57 14.56 9.14
N VAL A 110 0.89 13.48 9.85
CA VAL A 110 2.22 12.88 9.87
C VAL A 110 2.12 11.38 10.11
N CYS A 111 2.93 10.62 9.40
CA CYS A 111 3.16 9.21 9.64
C CYS A 111 4.51 9.00 10.33
N TYR A 112 4.54 8.24 11.41
CA TYR A 112 5.76 7.80 12.07
C TYR A 112 6.04 6.36 11.63
N ALA A 113 7.12 6.14 10.88
CA ALA A 113 7.59 4.80 10.52
C ALA A 113 8.59 4.33 11.58
N TYR A 114 8.15 3.46 12.47
CA TYR A 114 8.97 2.93 13.56
C TYR A 114 9.71 1.67 13.13
N LEU A 115 11.04 1.77 13.04
CA LEU A 115 11.94 0.70 12.64
C LEU A 115 12.56 0.04 13.88
N HIS A 116 11.82 -0.87 14.50
CA HIS A 116 12.22 -1.55 15.74
C HIS A 116 13.53 -2.35 15.64
N ASP A 117 13.98 -2.68 14.43
CA ASP A 117 15.17 -3.47 14.13
C ASP A 117 16.35 -2.61 13.63
N VAL A 118 16.23 -1.29 13.68
CA VAL A 118 17.29 -0.34 13.33
C VAL A 118 17.75 0.36 14.61
N PRO A 119 18.95 0.06 15.14
CA PRO A 119 19.47 0.74 16.32
C PRO A 119 19.87 2.19 15.99
N HIS A 120 20.02 3.01 17.02
CA HIS A 120 20.59 4.35 16.84
C HIS A 120 22.06 4.27 16.41
N ILE A 121 22.35 4.75 15.21
CA ILE A 121 23.69 4.80 14.64
C ILE A 121 23.96 6.23 14.16
N ARG A 122 25.00 6.86 14.71
CA ARG A 122 25.41 8.23 14.36
C ARG A 122 26.05 8.32 12.98
N ASP A 123 26.80 7.29 12.58
CA ASP A 123 27.40 7.23 11.25
C ASP A 123 26.32 6.94 10.19
N VAL A 124 26.15 7.88 9.25
CA VAL A 124 25.10 7.82 8.24
C VAL A 124 25.25 6.59 7.35
N ARG A 125 26.47 6.24 6.94
CA ARG A 125 26.69 5.10 6.02
C ARG A 125 26.37 3.77 6.68
N ALA A 126 26.83 3.58 7.92
CA ALA A 126 26.54 2.38 8.70
C ALA A 126 25.03 2.27 8.99
N ARG A 127 24.38 3.39 9.32
CA ARG A 127 22.93 3.44 9.53
C ARG A 127 22.16 3.05 8.27
N ASP A 128 22.51 3.60 7.12
CA ASP A 128 21.82 3.32 5.86
C ASP A 128 21.97 1.84 5.45
N LEU A 129 23.12 1.21 5.74
CA LEU A 129 23.33 -0.23 5.53
C LEU A 129 22.41 -1.11 6.41
N VAL A 130 22.17 -0.71 7.65
CA VAL A 130 21.26 -1.43 8.56
C VAL A 130 19.80 -1.17 8.17
N MET A 131 19.46 0.08 7.86
CA MET A 131 18.12 0.48 7.41
C MET A 131 17.67 -0.30 6.18
N ARG A 132 18.56 -0.52 5.20
CA ARG A 132 18.32 -1.34 4.00
C ARG A 132 17.86 -2.78 4.31
N ARG A 133 18.16 -3.30 5.51
CA ARG A 133 17.81 -4.65 5.95
C ARG A 133 16.60 -4.70 6.89
N SER A 134 15.99 -3.55 7.20
CA SER A 134 14.84 -3.51 8.10
C SER A 134 13.68 -4.32 7.52
N LYS A 135 13.03 -5.11 8.38
CA LYS A 135 11.83 -5.87 8.06
C LYS A 135 10.70 -4.96 7.55
N TRP A 136 10.68 -3.69 7.95
CA TRP A 136 9.68 -2.72 7.52
C TRP A 136 9.62 -2.60 6.00
N PHE A 137 10.74 -2.62 5.29
CA PHE A 137 10.75 -2.54 3.82
C PHE A 137 10.29 -3.82 3.11
N THR A 138 10.23 -4.94 3.84
CA THR A 138 9.83 -6.24 3.30
C THR A 138 8.40 -6.63 3.67
N ARG A 139 7.71 -5.87 4.52
CA ARG A 139 6.31 -6.13 4.90
C ARG A 139 5.36 -5.67 3.78
N GLY A 140 4.31 -6.43 3.49
CA GLY A 140 3.33 -6.07 2.44
C GLY A 140 2.64 -4.74 2.72
N TRP A 141 1.95 -4.63 3.87
CA TRP A 141 1.17 -3.47 4.27
C TRP A 141 1.96 -2.16 4.31
N THR A 142 3.23 -2.18 4.71
CA THR A 142 4.07 -0.97 4.78
C THR A 142 4.35 -0.33 3.42
N LEU A 143 3.99 -0.96 2.29
CA LEU A 143 4.11 -0.34 0.97
C LEU A 143 3.17 0.86 0.83
N GLN A 144 1.89 0.67 1.18
CA GLN A 144 0.94 1.78 1.18
C GLN A 144 1.25 2.78 2.29
N GLU A 145 1.76 2.32 3.42
CA GLU A 145 2.17 3.18 4.53
C GLU A 145 3.37 4.06 4.15
N LEU A 146 4.22 3.60 3.22
CA LEU A 146 5.29 4.41 2.62
C LEU A 146 4.75 5.43 1.62
N ILE A 147 3.85 5.00 0.73
CA ILE A 147 3.41 5.77 -0.44
C ILE A 147 2.36 6.82 -0.06
N ALA A 148 1.32 6.42 0.67
CA ALA A 148 0.13 7.22 0.90
C ALA A 148 0.38 8.53 1.69
N PRO A 149 1.13 8.53 2.83
CA PRO A 149 1.27 9.74 3.65
C PRO A 149 2.10 10.81 2.95
N ARG A 150 1.66 12.08 3.01
CA ARG A 150 2.45 13.21 2.51
C ARG A 150 3.67 13.51 3.37
N SER A 151 3.52 13.42 4.69
CA SER A 151 4.59 13.60 5.66
C SER A 151 4.85 12.26 6.35
N LEU A 152 6.09 11.76 6.22
CA LEU A 152 6.51 10.52 6.89
C LEU A 152 7.90 10.71 7.48
N LEU A 153 8.04 10.36 8.76
CA LEU A 153 9.27 10.45 9.54
C LEU A 153 9.69 9.05 9.98
N PHE A 154 10.95 8.67 9.72
CA PHE A 154 11.50 7.40 10.16
C PHE A 154 12.12 7.52 11.54
N PHE A 155 11.86 6.55 12.40
CA PHE A 155 12.38 6.46 13.76
C PHE A 155 13.11 5.14 13.99
N ALA A 156 14.24 5.19 14.68
CA ALA A 156 15.00 4.03 15.11
C ALA A 156 14.33 3.33 16.30
N GLN A 157 14.89 2.20 16.72
CA GLN A 157 14.41 1.38 17.84
C GLN A 157 14.26 2.16 19.16
N ASP A 158 15.04 3.22 19.36
CA ASP A 158 15.01 4.07 20.56
C ASP A 158 14.19 5.36 20.38
N TRP A 159 13.35 5.42 19.33
CA TRP A 159 12.58 6.59 18.93
C TRP A 159 13.43 7.82 18.55
N THR A 160 14.72 7.62 18.24
CA THR A 160 15.50 8.68 17.60
C THR A 160 15.10 8.84 16.13
N MET A 161 14.86 10.08 15.70
CA MET A 161 14.56 10.39 14.31
C MET A 161 15.75 10.08 13.38
N ILE A 162 15.50 9.28 12.34
CA ILE A 162 16.46 8.91 11.29
C ILE A 162 16.44 9.95 10.17
N GLY A 163 15.24 10.37 9.73
CA GLY A 163 15.05 11.30 8.63
C GLY A 163 13.62 11.31 8.11
N THR A 164 13.36 12.18 7.13
CA THR A 164 12.04 12.29 6.48
C THR A 164 11.99 11.47 5.20
N LYS A 165 10.79 11.06 4.76
CA LYS A 165 10.60 10.39 3.46
C LYS A 165 11.17 11.21 2.30
N ALA A 166 10.93 12.52 2.29
CA ALA A 166 11.47 13.40 1.25
C ALA A 166 13.01 13.48 1.30
N GLY A 167 13.60 13.61 2.50
CA GLY A 167 15.05 13.69 2.66
C GLY A 167 15.79 12.37 2.36
N LEU A 168 15.10 11.24 2.48
CA LEU A 168 15.65 9.91 2.21
C LEU A 168 15.19 9.33 0.87
N ALA A 169 14.52 10.11 0.00
CA ALA A 169 13.86 9.58 -1.20
C ALA A 169 14.75 8.73 -2.10
N THR A 170 16.00 9.15 -2.36
CA THR A 170 16.97 8.38 -3.15
C THR A 170 17.36 7.06 -2.48
N LEU A 171 17.61 7.07 -1.17
CA LEU A 171 17.90 5.84 -0.41
C LEU A 171 16.70 4.90 -0.41
N LEU A 172 15.49 5.44 -0.26
CA LEU A 172 14.25 4.67 -0.26
C LEU A 172 13.96 4.07 -1.62
N GLU A 173 14.19 4.80 -2.70
CA GLU A 173 14.11 4.29 -4.08
C GLU A 173 15.06 3.11 -4.29
N ASP A 174 16.31 3.19 -3.82
CA ASP A 174 17.24 2.06 -3.89
C ASP A 174 16.77 0.84 -3.09
N ILE A 175 16.07 1.05 -1.98
CA ILE A 175 15.62 -0.03 -1.08
C ILE A 175 14.36 -0.70 -1.63
N THR A 176 13.37 0.11 -2.03
CA THR A 176 12.00 -0.37 -2.30
C THR A 176 11.69 -0.41 -3.78
N GLY A 177 12.48 0.27 -4.60
CA GLY A 177 12.18 0.49 -6.01
C GLY A 177 11.08 1.52 -6.27
N VAL A 178 10.48 2.10 -5.24
CA VAL A 178 9.47 3.16 -5.40
C VAL A 178 10.18 4.44 -5.81
N ASP A 179 9.83 4.94 -7.00
CA ASP A 179 10.50 6.09 -7.62
C ASP A 179 10.55 7.29 -6.65
N ALA A 180 11.69 7.98 -6.57
CA ALA A 180 11.83 9.13 -5.67
C ALA A 180 10.80 10.23 -5.96
N ASP A 181 10.37 10.37 -7.22
CA ASP A 181 9.33 11.32 -7.63
C ASP A 181 7.94 10.94 -7.12
N VAL A 182 7.66 9.64 -6.94
CA VAL A 182 6.43 9.18 -6.29
C VAL A 182 6.51 9.44 -4.78
N LEU A 183 7.64 9.12 -4.15
CA LEU A 183 7.86 9.35 -2.71
C LEU A 183 7.81 10.83 -2.31
N THR A 184 8.17 11.72 -3.24
CA THR A 184 8.15 13.19 -3.06
C THR A 184 6.90 13.87 -3.64
N PHE A 185 5.92 13.09 -4.12
CA PHE A 185 4.68 13.59 -4.74
C PHE A 185 4.91 14.53 -5.95
N ARG A 186 6.04 14.38 -6.64
CA ARG A 186 6.33 15.04 -7.92
C ARG A 186 5.72 14.31 -9.11
N ARG A 187 5.41 13.02 -8.95
CA ARG A 187 4.69 12.18 -9.91
C ARG A 187 3.49 11.55 -9.22
N GLU A 188 2.33 11.60 -9.87
CA GLU A 188 1.12 10.96 -9.36
C GLU A 188 1.21 9.44 -9.50
N LEU A 189 0.58 8.71 -8.55
CA LEU A 189 0.58 7.26 -8.56
C LEU A 189 -0.12 6.67 -9.79
N GLY A 190 -1.12 7.38 -10.33
CA GLY A 190 -1.85 7.01 -11.54
C GLY A 190 -0.99 7.04 -12.81
N ASP A 191 0.07 7.84 -12.83
CA ASP A 191 1.01 7.92 -13.96
C ASP A 191 2.01 6.76 -13.99
N VAL A 192 1.99 5.91 -12.96
CA VAL A 192 2.90 4.77 -12.82
C VAL A 192 2.20 3.51 -13.32
N SER A 193 2.91 2.77 -14.17
CA SER A 193 2.38 1.55 -14.78
C SER A 193 1.95 0.52 -13.73
N VAL A 194 0.96 -0.29 -14.08
CA VAL A 194 0.50 -1.40 -13.24
C VAL A 194 1.65 -2.35 -12.94
N ALA A 195 2.47 -2.68 -13.94
CA ALA A 195 3.66 -3.53 -13.75
C ALA A 195 4.66 -2.94 -12.75
N ARG A 196 4.95 -1.64 -12.81
CA ARG A 196 5.88 -0.98 -11.86
C ARG A 196 5.31 -1.01 -10.44
N ARG A 197 4.02 -0.72 -10.28
CA ARG A 197 3.34 -0.78 -8.97
C ARG A 197 3.32 -2.20 -8.39
N MET A 198 3.05 -3.21 -9.21
CA MET A 198 3.14 -4.63 -8.81
C MET A 198 4.59 -5.03 -8.48
N TRP A 199 5.56 -4.50 -9.21
CA TRP A 199 6.98 -4.77 -8.95
C TRP A 199 7.43 -4.27 -7.57
N TRP A 200 6.95 -3.11 -7.10
CA TRP A 200 7.22 -2.65 -5.72
C TRP A 200 6.74 -3.62 -4.64
N ALA A 201 5.68 -4.39 -4.94
CA ALA A 201 5.14 -5.42 -4.07
C ALA A 201 5.84 -6.78 -4.22
N SER A 202 6.57 -7.01 -5.31
CA SER A 202 7.10 -8.32 -5.68
C SER A 202 8.08 -8.93 -4.67
N ALA A 203 8.85 -8.08 -3.95
CA ALA A 203 9.80 -8.51 -2.93
C ALA A 203 9.22 -8.49 -1.50
N ARG A 204 7.96 -8.11 -1.34
CA ARG A 204 7.31 -7.97 -0.03
C ARG A 204 6.61 -9.27 0.40
N LYS A 205 6.45 -9.42 1.71
CA LYS A 205 5.92 -10.60 2.38
C LYS A 205 4.75 -10.23 3.27
N THR A 206 3.75 -11.08 3.27
CA THR A 206 2.56 -10.99 4.12
C THR A 206 2.46 -12.21 5.02
N THR A 207 1.73 -12.07 6.13
CA THR A 207 1.48 -13.18 7.05
C THR A 207 0.31 -14.02 6.57
N ARG A 208 -0.77 -13.35 6.17
CA ARG A 208 -1.91 -13.97 5.50
C ARG A 208 -1.67 -13.89 4.00
N ILE A 209 -1.98 -14.98 3.30
CA ILE A 209 -1.76 -15.05 1.86
C ILE A 209 -2.67 -14.07 1.11
N GLU A 210 -3.87 -13.81 1.61
CA GLU A 210 -4.81 -12.87 1.00
C GLU A 210 -4.35 -11.41 1.07
N ASP A 211 -3.51 -11.09 2.06
CA ASP A 211 -2.94 -9.76 2.18
C ASP A 211 -1.98 -9.44 1.02
N GLU A 212 -1.49 -10.45 0.26
CA GLU A 212 -0.76 -10.21 -1.00
C GLU A 212 -1.59 -9.34 -1.96
N ALA A 213 -2.93 -9.40 -1.85
CA ALA A 213 -3.87 -8.59 -2.59
C ALA A 213 -4.36 -7.37 -1.81
N TYR A 214 -4.85 -7.57 -0.59
CA TYR A 214 -5.53 -6.50 0.15
C TYR A 214 -4.63 -5.30 0.47
N CYS A 215 -3.32 -5.53 0.69
CA CYS A 215 -2.39 -4.44 0.95
C CYS A 215 -2.11 -3.55 -0.28
N LEU A 216 -2.59 -3.93 -1.47
CA LEU A 216 -2.40 -3.21 -2.72
C LEU A 216 -3.66 -2.46 -3.19
N MET A 217 -4.81 -2.66 -2.56
CA MET A 217 -6.08 -2.04 -2.97
C MET A 217 -5.95 -0.52 -3.11
N GLY A 218 -5.38 0.14 -2.08
CA GLY A 218 -5.17 1.58 -2.12
C GLY A 218 -4.14 2.06 -3.15
N ILE A 219 -3.11 1.26 -3.41
CA ILE A 219 -2.08 1.56 -4.44
C ILE A 219 -2.70 1.56 -5.84
N PHE A 220 -3.71 0.72 -6.06
CA PHE A 220 -4.44 0.64 -7.32
C PHE A 220 -5.74 1.45 -7.33
N GLY A 221 -6.11 2.05 -6.20
CA GLY A 221 -7.37 2.78 -6.05
C GLY A 221 -8.58 1.90 -6.36
N VAL A 222 -8.60 0.66 -5.86
CA VAL A 222 -9.69 -0.31 -6.01
C VAL A 222 -10.28 -0.68 -4.64
N HIS A 223 -11.50 -1.17 -4.62
CA HIS A 223 -12.15 -1.70 -3.42
C HIS A 223 -12.72 -3.08 -3.75
N MET A 224 -12.56 -4.03 -2.83
CA MET A 224 -13.11 -5.37 -2.98
C MET A 224 -13.39 -5.98 -1.59
N ALA A 225 -14.34 -6.91 -1.54
CA ALA A 225 -14.67 -7.61 -0.30
C ALA A 225 -13.47 -8.43 0.22
N THR A 226 -13.13 -8.25 1.50
CA THR A 226 -12.07 -8.98 2.20
C THR A 226 -12.58 -10.32 2.71
N ILE A 227 -12.16 -11.41 2.07
CA ILE A 227 -12.56 -12.78 2.39
C ILE A 227 -11.31 -13.57 2.81
N TYR A 228 -11.07 -13.70 4.11
CA TYR A 228 -9.98 -14.55 4.61
C TYR A 228 -10.36 -16.03 4.47
N GLY A 229 -9.44 -16.84 3.92
CA GLY A 229 -9.67 -18.24 3.58
C GLY A 229 -9.85 -18.49 2.08
N GLU A 230 -9.94 -17.44 1.24
CA GLU A 230 -10.02 -17.60 -0.21
C GLU A 230 -8.66 -17.86 -0.88
N GLY A 231 -7.55 -17.77 -0.12
CA GLY A 231 -6.22 -17.98 -0.65
C GLY A 231 -5.83 -16.95 -1.71
N ARG A 232 -5.07 -17.38 -2.73
CA ARG A 232 -4.59 -16.50 -3.81
C ARG A 232 -5.67 -16.06 -4.81
N ARG A 233 -6.91 -16.54 -4.66
CA ARG A 233 -8.04 -15.97 -5.42
C ARG A 233 -8.22 -14.48 -5.14
N SER A 234 -7.89 -14.03 -3.92
CA SER A 234 -7.83 -12.61 -3.56
C SER A 234 -6.99 -11.78 -4.54
N PHE A 235 -5.82 -12.28 -4.96
CA PHE A 235 -4.93 -11.59 -5.89
C PHE A 235 -5.41 -11.63 -7.34
N GLN A 236 -6.15 -12.68 -7.72
CA GLN A 236 -6.84 -12.71 -9.02
C GLN A 236 -7.95 -11.66 -9.06
N ARG A 237 -8.79 -11.60 -8.02
CA ARG A 237 -9.86 -10.59 -7.88
C ARG A 237 -9.31 -9.15 -7.88
N LEU A 238 -8.15 -8.92 -7.23
CA LEU A 238 -7.48 -7.63 -7.32
C LEU A 238 -7.17 -7.25 -8.78
N GLN A 239 -6.65 -8.18 -9.58
CA GLN A 239 -6.33 -7.93 -10.99
C GLN A 239 -7.59 -7.74 -11.84
N GLU A 240 -8.69 -8.41 -11.52
CA GLU A 240 -10.01 -8.18 -12.14
C GLU A 240 -10.50 -6.74 -11.88
N GLU A 241 -10.43 -6.28 -10.63
CA GLU A 241 -10.77 -4.90 -10.25
C GLU A 241 -9.88 -3.86 -10.95
N ILE A 242 -8.57 -4.14 -11.06
CA ILE A 242 -7.63 -3.27 -11.79
C ILE A 242 -8.00 -3.22 -13.28
N LEU A 243 -8.24 -4.37 -13.92
CA LEU A 243 -8.60 -4.46 -15.32
C LEU A 243 -9.86 -3.66 -15.64
N GLY A 244 -10.83 -3.62 -14.72
CA GLY A 244 -12.05 -2.82 -14.87
C GLY A 244 -11.83 -1.30 -14.83
N ARG A 245 -10.67 -0.82 -14.34
CA ARG A 245 -10.39 0.62 -14.13
C ARG A 245 -9.31 1.20 -15.03
N THR A 246 -8.49 0.37 -15.68
CA THR A 246 -7.38 0.86 -16.52
C THR A 246 -7.22 0.06 -17.82
N SER A 247 -6.74 0.75 -18.85
CA SER A 247 -6.32 0.15 -20.12
C SER A 247 -4.82 -0.18 -20.18
N ASP A 248 -4.12 -0.02 -19.04
CA ASP A 248 -2.69 -0.31 -18.91
C ASP A 248 -2.40 -1.80 -19.14
N GLN A 249 -1.82 -2.11 -20.31
CA GLN A 249 -1.57 -3.50 -20.74
C GLN A 249 -0.43 -4.16 -19.93
N SER A 250 0.33 -3.37 -19.16
CA SER A 250 1.42 -3.89 -18.33
C SER A 250 0.91 -4.78 -17.18
N LEU A 251 -0.40 -4.77 -16.89
CA LEU A 251 -1.05 -5.76 -16.03
C LEU A 251 -0.73 -7.21 -16.42
N PHE A 252 -0.57 -7.49 -17.71
CA PHE A 252 -0.28 -8.85 -18.22
C PHE A 252 1.21 -9.13 -18.40
N ALA A 253 2.07 -8.19 -18.03
CA ALA A 253 3.51 -8.28 -18.27
C ALA A 253 4.26 -8.95 -17.11
N TRP A 254 3.75 -10.08 -16.62
CA TRP A 254 4.32 -10.86 -15.51
C TRP A 254 5.02 -12.14 -16.01
N GLY A 255 5.84 -12.75 -15.15
CA GLY A 255 6.60 -13.96 -15.47
C GLY A 255 7.89 -13.67 -16.24
N ASN A 256 8.12 -14.45 -17.30
CA ASN A 256 9.31 -14.30 -18.13
C ASN A 256 9.12 -13.16 -19.14
N VAL A 257 9.45 -11.94 -18.73
CA VAL A 257 9.51 -10.78 -19.61
C VAL A 257 10.77 -10.91 -20.48
N LEU A 258 10.59 -11.27 -21.75
CA LEU A 258 11.71 -11.39 -22.69
C LEU A 258 12.22 -9.99 -23.11
N PRO A 259 13.54 -9.72 -23.05
CA PRO A 259 14.08 -8.45 -23.51
C PRO A 259 13.90 -8.29 -25.03
N ILE A 260 13.44 -7.11 -25.45
CA ILE A 260 13.06 -6.72 -26.83
C ILE A 260 14.13 -7.03 -27.90
N ARG A 261 15.41 -7.23 -27.52
CA ARG A 261 16.51 -7.43 -28.47
C ARG A 261 16.77 -8.89 -28.87
N ILE A 262 16.05 -9.87 -28.33
CA ILE A 262 16.24 -11.27 -28.70
C ILE A 262 14.94 -11.82 -29.30
N ALA A 263 14.74 -11.54 -30.59
CA ALA A 263 13.99 -12.43 -31.46
C ALA A 263 14.77 -12.48 -32.79
N PRO A 264 15.19 -13.69 -33.22
CA PRO A 264 14.22 -14.74 -33.49
C PRO A 264 14.67 -16.07 -32.90
N PHE A 265 13.90 -16.61 -31.97
CA PHE A 265 13.90 -18.06 -31.82
C PHE A 265 12.48 -18.55 -31.55
N ARG A 266 11.95 -19.28 -32.53
CA ARG A 266 11.22 -20.52 -32.26
C ARG A 266 12.17 -21.45 -31.50
N GLU A 267 12.54 -21.10 -30.27
CA GLU A 267 13.17 -22.04 -29.36
C GLU A 267 12.09 -22.65 -28.53
N GLN A 268 12.21 -23.96 -28.37
CA GLN A 268 11.37 -24.83 -27.58
C GLN A 268 11.10 -24.18 -26.22
N MET A 269 9.99 -23.44 -26.10
CA MET A 269 9.40 -23.20 -24.79
C MET A 269 9.13 -24.59 -24.25
N SER A 270 9.93 -25.01 -23.28
CA SER A 270 9.60 -26.18 -22.50
C SER A 270 8.25 -25.88 -21.86
N TYR A 271 7.20 -26.49 -22.39
CA TYR A 271 5.84 -26.43 -21.86
C TYR A 271 5.76 -26.93 -20.41
N SER A 272 6.87 -27.43 -19.84
CA SER A 272 6.99 -27.82 -18.43
C SER A 272 6.86 -26.66 -17.42
N ASN A 273 6.96 -25.40 -17.86
CA ASN A 273 6.74 -24.23 -17.00
C ASN A 273 5.31 -23.66 -17.10
N TYR A 274 4.37 -24.38 -17.71
CA TYR A 274 2.95 -24.06 -17.54
C TYR A 274 2.61 -24.15 -16.06
N HIS A 275 2.33 -23.00 -15.44
CA HIS A 275 1.65 -22.96 -14.16
C HIS A 275 0.36 -23.78 -14.32
N GLN A 276 0.11 -24.73 -13.43
CA GLN A 276 -1.08 -25.60 -13.46
C GLN A 276 -2.40 -24.81 -13.42
N ASP A 277 -2.35 -23.52 -13.08
CA ASP A 277 -3.47 -22.58 -13.12
C ASP A 277 -3.36 -21.69 -14.36
N SER A 278 -4.01 -22.11 -15.45
CA SER A 278 -4.04 -21.41 -16.74
C SER A 278 -4.93 -20.15 -16.70
N HIS A 279 -4.55 -19.15 -15.89
CA HIS A 279 -5.23 -17.86 -15.84
C HIS A 279 -4.42 -16.79 -16.57
N ILE A 280 -5.12 -15.83 -17.18
CA ILE A 280 -4.50 -14.66 -17.81
C ILE A 280 -3.79 -13.74 -16.78
N PHE A 281 -4.19 -13.85 -15.52
CA PHE A 281 -3.69 -13.06 -14.41
C PHE A 281 -2.53 -13.74 -13.69
N ALA A 282 -1.65 -12.92 -13.12
CA ALA A 282 -0.50 -13.42 -12.38
C ALA A 282 -0.96 -14.12 -11.09
N PRO A 283 -0.26 -15.18 -10.64
CA PRO A 283 -0.68 -15.92 -9.45
C PRO A 283 -0.39 -15.18 -8.13
N TYR A 284 0.58 -14.26 -8.11
CA TYR A 284 1.03 -13.50 -6.93
C TYR A 284 1.92 -12.30 -7.32
N PRO A 285 2.14 -11.30 -6.44
CA PRO A 285 2.95 -10.13 -6.75
C PRO A 285 4.38 -10.43 -7.21
N ALA A 286 5.03 -11.46 -6.64
CA ALA A 286 6.40 -11.86 -6.98
C ALA A 286 6.58 -12.25 -8.46
N ALA A 287 5.51 -12.58 -9.19
CA ALA A 287 5.55 -12.83 -10.62
C ALA A 287 5.93 -11.58 -11.44
N PHE A 288 5.80 -10.38 -10.87
CA PHE A 288 6.19 -9.12 -11.51
C PHE A 288 7.63 -8.70 -11.25
N ALA A 289 8.47 -9.56 -10.63
CA ALA A 289 9.85 -9.22 -10.25
C ALA A 289 10.74 -8.71 -11.41
N ASN A 290 10.42 -9.07 -12.65
CA ASN A 290 11.14 -8.67 -13.86
C ASN A 290 10.44 -7.55 -14.66
N SER A 291 9.35 -7.00 -14.14
CA SER A 291 8.43 -6.11 -14.87
C SER A 291 8.59 -4.64 -14.50
N GLY A 292 9.53 -4.33 -13.60
CA GLY A 292 9.70 -3.00 -13.03
C GLY A 292 10.02 -1.90 -14.04
N ASN A 293 10.54 -2.20 -15.24
CA ASN A 293 10.85 -1.17 -16.25
C ASN A 293 9.80 -1.11 -17.39
N ILE A 294 8.68 -1.81 -17.25
CA ILE A 294 7.66 -1.87 -18.28
C ILE A 294 6.74 -0.67 -18.15
N ILE A 295 6.56 0.02 -19.27
CA ILE A 295 5.60 1.11 -19.43
C ILE A 295 4.47 0.66 -20.37
N PRO A 296 3.22 1.09 -20.13
CA PRO A 296 2.14 0.85 -21.08
C PRO A 296 2.47 1.46 -22.43
N VAL A 297 1.97 0.82 -23.49
CA VAL A 297 2.02 1.41 -24.82
C VAL A 297 0.93 2.49 -24.88
N PRO A 298 1.26 3.75 -25.21
CA PRO A 298 0.24 4.78 -25.37
C PRO A 298 -0.81 4.32 -26.38
N VAL A 299 -2.10 4.54 -26.08
CA VAL A 299 -3.21 4.06 -26.92
C VAL A 299 -3.05 4.48 -28.38
N LYS A 300 -2.62 5.72 -28.62
CA LYS A 300 -2.34 6.22 -29.97
C LYS A 300 -1.29 5.37 -30.70
N VAL A 301 -0.19 5.03 -30.03
CA VAL A 301 0.87 4.16 -30.57
C VAL A 301 0.35 2.73 -30.78
N ALA A 302 -0.46 2.22 -29.85
CA ALA A 302 -1.07 0.91 -29.99
C ALA A 302 -2.00 0.84 -31.22
N VAL A 303 -2.81 1.88 -31.45
CA VAL A 303 -3.68 2.00 -32.63
C VAL A 303 -2.85 2.11 -33.91
N GLU A 304 -1.83 2.97 -33.95
CA GLU A 304 -0.93 3.10 -35.10
C GLU A 304 -0.24 1.76 -35.45
N ASN A 305 0.22 1.04 -34.42
CA ASN A 305 0.82 -0.29 -34.60
C ASN A 305 -0.20 -1.31 -35.10
N ALA A 306 -1.43 -1.31 -34.58
CA ALA A 306 -2.49 -2.21 -35.02
C ALA A 306 -2.88 -1.95 -36.49
N VAL A 307 -3.05 -0.69 -36.88
CA VAL A 307 -3.29 -0.25 -38.27
C VAL A 307 -2.18 -0.75 -39.19
N LYS A 308 -0.93 -0.55 -38.79
CA LYS A 308 0.24 -0.96 -39.57
C LYS A 308 0.37 -2.48 -39.68
N ALA A 309 0.12 -3.23 -38.60
CA ALA A 309 0.29 -4.68 -38.55
C ALA A 309 -0.86 -5.43 -39.22
N LEU A 310 -2.09 -4.94 -39.08
CA LEU A 310 -3.30 -5.57 -39.63
C LEU A 310 -3.62 -5.10 -41.06
N GLY A 311 -2.87 -4.13 -41.59
CA GLY A 311 -3.07 -3.62 -42.95
C GLY A 311 -4.39 -2.87 -43.15
N THR A 312 -5.07 -2.47 -42.07
CA THR A 312 -6.25 -1.62 -42.13
C THR A 312 -5.84 -0.21 -42.55
N THR A 313 -6.49 0.36 -43.56
CA THR A 313 -6.24 1.76 -43.95
C THR A 313 -6.88 2.69 -42.92
N LYS A 314 -6.30 3.87 -42.69
CA LYS A 314 -6.85 4.89 -41.76
C LYS A 314 -8.35 5.17 -42.01
N TRP A 315 -8.79 5.04 -43.26
CA TRP A 315 -10.18 5.15 -43.72
C TRP A 315 -11.15 4.14 -43.07
N THR A 316 -10.72 2.92 -42.75
CA THR A 316 -11.61 1.88 -42.20
C THR A 316 -11.97 2.10 -40.73
N LEU A 317 -11.13 2.81 -39.98
CA LEU A 317 -11.38 3.18 -38.57
C LEU A 317 -12.18 4.47 -38.43
N GLU A 318 -12.00 5.43 -39.34
CA GLU A 318 -12.79 6.67 -39.35
C GLU A 318 -14.22 6.40 -39.86
N ALA A 319 -14.39 5.46 -40.81
CA ALA A 319 -15.71 5.04 -41.30
C ALA A 319 -16.56 4.31 -40.22
N SER A 320 -15.93 3.60 -39.28
CA SER A 320 -16.65 2.91 -38.20
C SER A 320 -17.09 3.86 -37.07
N GLN A 321 -16.35 4.96 -36.83
CA GLN A 321 -16.80 6.04 -35.95
C GLN A 321 -17.95 6.85 -36.54
N ALA A 322 -18.01 7.01 -37.87
CA ALA A 322 -19.13 7.68 -38.54
C ALA A 322 -20.42 6.83 -38.59
N SER A 323 -20.34 5.52 -38.34
CA SER A 323 -21.47 4.59 -38.34
C SER A 323 -21.92 4.14 -36.94
N ALA A 324 -21.30 4.64 -35.87
CA ALA A 324 -21.76 4.36 -34.52
C ALA A 324 -23.03 5.19 -34.25
N PRO A 325 -24.17 4.59 -33.89
CA PRO A 325 -25.34 5.35 -33.48
C PRO A 325 -25.03 6.08 -32.16
N ASP A 326 -25.44 7.34 -32.07
CA ASP A 326 -25.29 8.19 -30.88
C ASP A 326 -25.77 7.46 -29.63
N LEU A 327 -24.85 7.18 -28.70
CA LEU A 327 -25.14 6.68 -27.35
C LEU A 327 -25.68 7.78 -26.42
N GLN A 328 -26.39 8.77 -26.96
CA GLN A 328 -27.06 9.84 -26.18
C GLN A 328 -28.54 9.60 -25.90
N THR A 329 -29.12 8.46 -26.27
CA THR A 329 -30.54 8.14 -26.02
C THR A 329 -30.80 7.02 -25.01
N PHE A 330 -30.05 7.01 -23.90
CA PHE A 330 -30.42 6.24 -22.69
C PHE A 330 -30.33 7.07 -21.39
N ALA A 331 -30.69 8.35 -21.48
CA ALA A 331 -30.88 9.22 -20.31
C ALA A 331 -32.25 9.92 -20.37
N SER A 332 -33.33 9.13 -20.46
CA SER A 332 -34.68 9.54 -20.06
C SER A 332 -35.65 8.35 -20.08
N ALA A 333 -35.68 7.61 -18.97
CA ALA A 333 -36.85 6.87 -18.46
C ALA A 333 -36.55 6.42 -17.02
#